data_AF-A0A974PV03-F1
#
_entry.id   AF-A0A974PV03-F1
#
_cell.length_a   1.000
_cell.length_b   1.000
_cell.length_c   1.000
_cell.angle_alpha   90.00
_cell.angle_beta   90.00
_cell.angle_gamma   90.00
#
_symmetry.space_group_name_H-M   'P 1'
#
loop_
_entity.id
_entity.type
_entity.pdbx_description
1 polymer ?
#
loop_
_entity_poly.entity_id
_entity_poly.type
_entity_poly.pdbx_seq_one_letter_code
_entity_poly.pdbx_strand_id
1 'polypeptide(L)'
;MPNLLHEEELGFDVGFEDRGRVVVLQFKLGHELKRFHRATPVQSVPGLQHPFWRFIVDTSGHQFQRLTEFEASDADTYYVAPKFSDWKVYDSAFQDGKVLEKSLLLKPSEISRGVQAQGGSAGTHRIVYDDLNRYVCSEPTALRESRPGEVATEIATKIRQSKATLEERIERLYERDRTAAGPGALARSRQDRIFARFGNRTNGMAAIVGLEA
;
A
#
# COMPACT_ATOMS: atom_id res chain seq x y z
N MET A 1 11.42 5.06 10.99
CA MET A 1 10.63 6.30 11.10
C MET A 1 9.71 6.16 12.29
N PRO A 2 9.59 7.18 13.15
CA PRO A 2 8.55 7.19 14.15
C PRO A 2 7.19 7.16 13.44
N ASN A 3 6.24 6.42 13.99
CA ASN A 3 4.83 6.55 13.65
C ASN A 3 4.23 7.67 14.54
N LEU A 4 3.03 8.15 14.22
CA LEU A 4 2.31 9.18 15.00
C LEU A 4 2.27 8.91 16.52
N LEU A 5 2.32 7.63 16.93
CA LEU A 5 2.42 7.22 18.34
C LEU A 5 3.74 7.61 19.02
N HIS A 6 4.85 7.68 18.29
CA HIS A 6 6.14 8.17 18.79
C HIS A 6 6.29 9.69 18.62
N GLU A 7 5.53 10.32 17.71
CA GLU A 7 5.55 11.78 17.51
C GLU A 7 4.84 12.52 18.65
N GLU A 8 3.84 11.90 19.29
CA GLU A 8 3.20 12.40 20.53
C GLU A 8 4.21 12.53 21.68
N GLU A 9 5.18 11.62 21.79
CA GLU A 9 6.27 11.72 22.78
C GLU A 9 7.27 12.85 22.48
N LEU A 10 7.33 13.31 21.22
CA LEU A 10 8.29 14.31 20.73
C LEU A 10 7.68 15.71 20.56
N GLY A 11 6.37 15.87 20.74
CA GLY A 11 5.69 17.17 20.67
C GLY A 11 5.59 17.75 19.25
N PHE A 12 5.55 16.91 18.22
CA PHE A 12 5.30 17.38 16.85
C PHE A 12 3.81 17.68 16.64
N ASP A 13 3.49 18.95 16.40
CA ASP A 13 2.15 19.36 15.95
C ASP A 13 2.03 19.06 14.45
N VAL A 14 1.19 18.10 14.09
CA VAL A 14 0.96 17.75 12.69
C VAL A 14 0.07 18.84 12.09
N GLY A 15 0.55 19.52 11.04
CA GLY A 15 -0.20 20.57 10.33
C GLY A 15 -1.40 20.03 9.57
N PHE A 16 -2.44 19.56 10.26
CA PHE A 16 -3.65 19.03 9.63
C PHE A 16 -4.49 20.09 8.94
N GLU A 17 -4.39 21.34 9.39
CA GLU A 17 -5.07 22.51 8.81
C GLU A 17 -4.47 22.89 7.44
N ASP A 18 -3.26 22.43 7.13
CA ASP A 18 -2.62 22.67 5.84
C ASP A 18 -3.20 21.76 4.74
N ARG A 19 -3.03 22.20 3.49
CA ARG A 19 -3.34 21.37 2.33
C ARG A 19 -2.42 20.16 2.32
N GLY A 20 -3.00 18.97 2.34
CA GLY A 20 -2.24 17.73 2.33
C GLY A 20 -2.96 16.61 1.61
N ARG A 21 -2.34 15.42 1.62
CA ARG A 21 -2.93 14.17 1.16
C ARG A 21 -2.53 13.03 2.08
N VAL A 22 -3.42 12.06 2.20
CA VAL A 22 -3.14 10.82 2.93
C VAL A 22 -2.49 9.83 1.97
N VAL A 23 -1.31 9.35 2.35
CA VAL A 23 -0.57 8.32 1.63
C VAL A 23 -0.50 7.07 2.51
N VAL A 24 -0.96 5.93 1.99
CA VAL A 24 -0.94 4.66 2.71
C VAL A 24 0.00 3.70 1.99
N LEU A 25 1.08 3.31 2.67
CA LEU A 25 2.09 2.40 2.14
C LEU A 25 2.05 1.08 2.90
N GLN A 26 1.52 0.03 2.26
CA GLN A 26 1.56 -1.32 2.81
C GLN A 26 2.82 -2.04 2.33
N PHE A 27 3.79 -2.18 3.22
CA PHE A 27 5.01 -2.92 2.90
C PHE A 27 4.74 -4.43 2.77
N LYS A 28 5.37 -5.04 1.77
CA LYS A 28 5.41 -6.48 1.53
C LYS A 28 6.85 -6.94 1.41
N LEU A 29 7.17 -8.06 2.04
CA LEU A 29 8.45 -8.72 1.88
C LEU A 29 8.41 -9.57 0.60
N GLY A 30 9.19 -9.17 -0.40
CA GLY A 30 9.39 -9.96 -1.61
C GLY A 30 10.36 -11.12 -1.34
N HIS A 31 10.01 -12.32 -1.78
CA HIS A 31 10.91 -13.47 -1.80
C HIS A 31 11.67 -13.48 -3.13
N GLU A 32 12.99 -13.36 -3.09
CA GLU A 32 13.85 -13.53 -4.27
C GLU A 32 13.80 -14.98 -4.75
N LEU A 33 13.67 -15.14 -6.07
CA LEU A 33 13.59 -16.41 -6.76
C LEU A 33 14.54 -16.41 -7.94
N LYS A 34 15.29 -17.51 -8.05
CA LYS A 34 16.25 -17.75 -9.14
C LYS A 34 15.70 -18.66 -10.23
N ARG A 35 14.56 -19.33 -9.98
CA ARG A 35 13.93 -20.27 -10.92
C ARG A 35 12.42 -20.21 -10.78
N PHE A 36 11.72 -20.29 -11.90
CA PHE A 36 10.27 -20.50 -11.92
C PHE A 36 9.99 -22.00 -11.83
N HIS A 37 9.08 -22.39 -10.94
CA HIS A 37 8.60 -23.77 -10.86
C HIS A 37 7.22 -23.86 -11.51
N ARG A 38 7.10 -24.69 -12.56
CA ARG A 38 5.83 -24.97 -13.21
C ARG A 38 5.18 -26.17 -12.54
N ALA A 39 3.88 -26.09 -12.28
CA ALA A 39 3.11 -27.26 -11.84
C ALA A 39 2.88 -28.24 -12.99
N THR A 40 2.75 -27.72 -14.22
CA THR A 40 2.59 -28.53 -15.44
C THR A 40 3.50 -28.02 -16.57
N PRO A 41 3.96 -28.87 -17.50
CA PRO A 41 4.82 -28.44 -18.60
C PRO A 41 4.21 -27.37 -19.52
N VAL A 42 2.88 -27.41 -19.68
CA VAL A 42 2.08 -26.50 -20.51
C VAL A 42 1.77 -25.16 -19.83
N GLN A 43 2.07 -25.00 -18.55
CA GLN A 43 1.85 -23.75 -17.85
C GLN A 43 2.71 -22.62 -18.46
N SER A 44 2.06 -21.53 -18.82
CA SER A 44 2.70 -20.32 -19.33
C SER A 44 3.66 -19.75 -18.27
N VAL A 45 4.84 -19.32 -18.70
CA VAL A 45 5.81 -18.65 -17.82
C VAL A 45 5.85 -17.18 -18.19
N PRO A 46 5.67 -16.27 -17.21
CA PRO A 46 5.82 -14.83 -17.47
C PRO A 46 7.22 -14.53 -17.98
N GLY A 47 7.34 -13.56 -18.88
CA GLY A 47 8.63 -13.03 -19.31
C GLY A 47 9.29 -12.28 -18.16
N LEU A 48 10.04 -13.00 -17.32
CA LEU A 48 10.76 -12.45 -16.17
C LEU A 48 12.27 -12.57 -16.36
N GLN A 49 12.98 -11.52 -15.95
CA GLN A 49 14.43 -11.52 -15.79
C GLN A 49 14.80 -12.10 -14.42
N HIS A 50 16.00 -12.68 -14.33
CA HIS A 50 16.52 -13.22 -13.08
C HIS A 50 17.55 -12.25 -12.45
N PRO A 51 17.56 -12.11 -11.11
CA PRO A 51 16.57 -12.64 -10.18
C PRO A 51 15.21 -11.92 -10.30
N PHE A 52 14.15 -12.58 -9.85
CA PHE A 52 12.82 -11.97 -9.72
C PHE A 52 12.30 -12.19 -8.31
N TRP A 53 11.28 -11.45 -7.92
CA TRP A 53 10.69 -11.49 -6.59
C TRP A 53 9.22 -11.89 -6.64
N ARG A 54 8.73 -12.37 -5.51
CA ARG A 54 7.34 -12.78 -5.33
C ARG A 54 6.82 -12.36 -3.96
N PHE A 55 5.60 -11.84 -3.90
CA PHE A 55 4.82 -11.82 -2.67
C PHE A 55 3.41 -12.37 -2.92
N ILE A 56 2.71 -12.69 -1.83
CA ILE A 56 1.35 -13.20 -1.86
C ILE A 56 0.40 -12.11 -1.38
N VAL A 57 -0.74 -12.00 -2.06
CA VAL A 57 -1.84 -11.12 -1.67
C VAL A 57 -3.13 -11.92 -1.66
N ASP A 58 -3.92 -11.76 -0.61
CA ASP A 58 -5.27 -12.31 -0.53
C ASP A 58 -6.28 -11.20 -0.82
N THR A 59 -6.86 -11.21 -2.01
CA THR A 59 -7.83 -10.22 -2.47
C THR A 59 -9.20 -10.38 -1.80
N SER A 60 -9.46 -11.53 -1.16
CA SER A 60 -10.62 -11.74 -0.29
C SER A 60 -10.37 -11.33 1.16
N GLY A 61 -9.10 -11.09 1.51
CA GLY A 61 -8.66 -10.80 2.86
C GLY A 61 -8.97 -9.38 3.32
N HIS A 62 -9.15 -9.25 4.62
CA HIS A 62 -9.44 -7.99 5.32
C HIS A 62 -8.48 -6.85 4.99
N GLN A 63 -7.18 -7.11 4.92
CA GLN A 63 -6.17 -6.09 4.60
C GLN A 63 -6.37 -5.55 3.17
N PHE A 64 -6.59 -6.41 2.18
CA PHE A 64 -6.74 -5.98 0.79
C PHE A 64 -8.01 -5.16 0.59
N GLN A 65 -9.12 -5.63 1.17
CA GLN A 65 -10.39 -4.90 1.16
C GLN A 65 -10.21 -3.51 1.74
N ARG A 66 -9.53 -3.39 2.88
CA ARG A 66 -9.30 -2.10 3.53
C ARG A 66 -8.45 -1.13 2.73
N LEU A 67 -7.37 -1.61 2.12
CA LEU A 67 -6.56 -0.77 1.23
C LEU A 67 -7.35 -0.33 -0.01
N THR A 68 -8.27 -1.15 -0.48
CA THR A 68 -9.20 -0.79 -1.57
C THR A 68 -10.20 0.28 -1.10
N GLU A 69 -10.75 0.17 0.12
CA GLU A 69 -11.61 1.19 0.73
C GLU A 69 -10.86 2.53 0.87
N PHE A 70 -9.59 2.49 1.30
CA PHE A 70 -8.76 3.69 1.42
C PHE A 70 -8.51 4.34 0.06
N GLU A 71 -8.15 3.55 -0.95
CA GLU A 71 -7.96 4.05 -2.32
C GLU A 71 -9.25 4.67 -2.87
N ALA A 72 -10.41 4.03 -2.66
CA ALA A 72 -11.72 4.54 -3.05
C ALA A 72 -12.11 5.83 -2.31
N SER A 73 -11.56 6.03 -1.11
CA SER A 73 -11.78 7.22 -0.26
C SER A 73 -10.77 8.35 -0.54
N ASP A 74 -10.11 8.33 -1.70
CA ASP A 74 -9.14 9.34 -2.16
C ASP A 74 -7.79 9.32 -1.41
N ALA A 75 -7.44 8.24 -0.72
CA ALA A 75 -6.07 8.06 -0.21
C ALA A 75 -5.15 7.50 -1.30
N ASP A 76 -3.93 8.03 -1.39
CA ASP A 76 -2.90 7.51 -2.30
C ASP A 76 -2.31 6.22 -1.70
N THR A 77 -2.90 5.08 -2.07
CA THR A 77 -2.66 3.78 -1.41
C THR A 77 -1.86 2.83 -2.30
N TYR A 78 -0.77 2.27 -1.76
CA TYR A 78 0.14 1.39 -2.49
C TYR A 78 0.63 0.21 -1.66
N TYR A 79 0.75 -0.95 -2.30
CA TYR A 79 1.69 -1.98 -1.88
C TYR A 79 3.10 -1.57 -2.28
N VAL A 80 4.04 -1.66 -1.34
CA VAL A 80 5.46 -1.40 -1.58
C VAL A 80 6.23 -2.69 -1.32
N ALA A 81 6.88 -3.23 -2.35
CA ALA A 81 7.63 -4.49 -2.25
C ALA A 81 9.08 -4.30 -2.74
N PRO A 82 10.07 -4.25 -1.84
CA PRO A 82 11.45 -4.01 -2.23
C PRO A 82 12.04 -5.11 -3.12
N LYS A 83 13.03 -4.72 -3.94
CA LYS A 83 13.82 -5.60 -4.82
C LYS A 83 15.22 -5.83 -4.23
N PHE A 84 15.28 -6.09 -2.92
CA PHE A 84 16.53 -6.34 -2.20
C PHE A 84 16.67 -7.83 -1.90
N SER A 85 17.85 -8.37 -2.20
CA SER A 85 18.24 -9.75 -1.93
C SER A 85 19.06 -9.90 -0.65
N ASP A 86 19.74 -8.83 -0.22
CA ASP A 86 20.61 -8.82 0.94
C ASP A 86 20.67 -7.43 1.61
N TRP A 87 21.19 -7.43 2.84
CA TRP A 87 21.32 -6.24 3.68
C TRP A 87 22.24 -5.17 3.08
N LYS A 88 23.31 -5.54 2.37
CA LYS A 88 24.25 -4.56 1.82
C LYS A 88 23.61 -3.76 0.68
N VAL A 89 22.81 -4.42 -0.16
CA VAL A 89 22.07 -3.74 -1.23
C VAL A 89 21.01 -2.82 -0.64
N TYR A 90 20.32 -3.27 0.42
CA TYR A 90 19.36 -2.43 1.15
C TYR A 90 20.04 -1.21 1.77
N ASP A 91 21.11 -1.41 2.55
CA ASP A 91 21.82 -0.33 3.24
C ASP A 91 22.35 0.71 2.24
N SER A 92 22.98 0.27 1.15
CA SER A 92 23.40 1.18 0.08
C SER A 92 22.22 1.97 -0.52
N ALA A 93 21.08 1.33 -0.77
CA ALA A 93 19.89 2.02 -1.27
C ALA A 93 19.31 2.99 -0.23
N PHE A 94 19.39 2.66 1.05
CA PHE A 94 18.95 3.50 2.15
C PHE A 94 19.81 4.75 2.28
N GLN A 95 21.15 4.60 2.30
CA GLN A 95 22.09 5.72 2.34
C GLN A 95 21.94 6.65 1.13
N ASP A 96 21.63 6.09 -0.04
CA ASP A 96 21.41 6.84 -1.27
C ASP A 96 20.01 7.48 -1.38
N GLY A 97 19.09 7.20 -0.45
CA GLY A 97 17.69 7.63 -0.56
C GLY A 97 16.92 6.98 -1.72
N LYS A 98 17.35 5.79 -2.18
CA LYS A 98 16.82 5.07 -3.36
C LYS A 98 15.93 3.87 -3.03
N VAL A 99 15.41 3.78 -1.82
CA VAL A 99 14.65 2.61 -1.36
C VAL A 99 13.38 2.40 -2.17
N LEU A 100 12.64 3.48 -2.45
CA LEU A 100 11.39 3.40 -3.21
C LEU A 100 11.66 3.14 -4.70
N GLU A 101 12.72 3.72 -5.26
CA GLU A 101 13.17 3.52 -6.64
C GLU A 101 13.57 2.06 -6.90
N LYS A 102 14.07 1.39 -5.86
CA LYS A 102 14.38 -0.04 -5.85
C LYS A 102 13.25 -0.89 -5.25
N SER A 103 12.02 -0.39 -5.26
CA SER A 103 10.83 -1.10 -4.82
C SER A 103 9.77 -1.13 -5.92
N LEU A 104 8.97 -2.20 -5.93
CA LEU A 104 7.73 -2.25 -6.68
C LEU A 104 6.65 -1.46 -5.93
N LEU A 105 5.95 -0.55 -6.62
CA LEU A 105 4.77 0.15 -6.10
C LEU A 105 3.54 -0.22 -6.93
N LEU A 106 2.53 -0.82 -6.29
CA LEU A 106 1.27 -1.22 -6.94
C LEU A 106 0.06 -0.72 -6.17
N LYS A 107 -0.91 -0.16 -6.90
CA LYS A 107 -2.22 0.15 -6.33
C LYS A 107 -3.06 -1.12 -6.12
N PRO A 108 -3.86 -1.23 -5.05
CA PRO A 108 -4.83 -2.31 -4.90
C PRO A 108 -5.76 -2.45 -6.12
N SER A 109 -6.24 -1.34 -6.67
CA SER A 109 -7.08 -1.33 -7.88
C SER A 109 -6.42 -1.96 -9.11
N GLU A 110 -5.11 -1.85 -9.25
CA GLU A 110 -4.35 -2.47 -10.35
C GLU A 110 -4.31 -3.99 -10.19
N ILE A 111 -4.10 -4.48 -8.96
CA ILE A 111 -4.14 -5.92 -8.65
C ILE A 111 -5.55 -6.46 -8.94
N SER A 112 -6.60 -5.78 -8.48
CA SER A 112 -7.99 -6.15 -8.75
C SER A 112 -8.28 -6.24 -10.25
N ARG A 113 -7.85 -5.25 -11.04
CA ARG A 113 -8.00 -5.25 -12.50
C ARG A 113 -7.28 -6.44 -13.14
N GLY A 114 -6.06 -6.72 -12.70
CA GLY A 114 -5.28 -7.85 -13.20
C GLY A 114 -5.95 -9.21 -12.94
N VAL A 115 -6.52 -9.40 -11.76
CA VAL A 115 -7.28 -10.62 -11.40
C VAL A 115 -8.55 -10.75 -12.23
N GLN A 116 -9.33 -9.67 -12.34
CA GLN A 116 -10.60 -9.66 -13.08
C GLN A 116 -10.40 -9.91 -14.58
N ALA A 117 -9.32 -9.39 -15.17
CA ALA A 117 -9.01 -9.58 -16.59
C ALA A 117 -8.85 -11.06 -16.99
N GLN A 118 -8.64 -11.96 -16.02
CA GLN A 118 -8.49 -13.40 -16.23
C GLN A 118 -9.76 -14.19 -15.88
N GLY A 119 -10.87 -13.52 -15.55
CA GLY A 119 -12.02 -14.18 -14.94
C GLY A 119 -11.70 -14.78 -13.56
N GLY A 120 -10.62 -14.32 -12.91
CA GLY A 120 -10.23 -14.78 -11.59
C GLY A 120 -11.24 -14.35 -10.52
N SER A 121 -11.44 -15.21 -9.52
CA SER A 121 -12.22 -14.89 -8.33
C SER A 121 -11.37 -14.22 -7.26
N ALA A 122 -12.00 -13.58 -6.28
CA ALA A 122 -11.33 -13.18 -5.05
C ALA A 122 -10.66 -14.39 -4.38
N GLY A 123 -9.50 -14.17 -3.77
CA GLY A 123 -8.72 -15.20 -3.09
C GLY A 123 -7.23 -14.91 -3.09
N THR A 124 -6.43 -15.96 -2.93
CA THR A 124 -4.97 -15.84 -2.85
C THR A 124 -4.33 -15.79 -4.23
N HIS A 125 -3.60 -14.71 -4.52
CA HIS A 125 -2.85 -14.52 -5.76
C HIS A 125 -1.37 -14.26 -5.48
N ARG A 126 -0.52 -14.61 -6.46
CA ARG A 126 0.91 -14.32 -6.44
C ARG A 126 1.17 -13.08 -7.27
N ILE A 127 1.84 -12.10 -6.69
CA ILE A 127 2.44 -11.01 -7.44
C ILE A 127 3.90 -11.37 -7.67
N VAL A 128 4.32 -11.36 -8.93
CA VAL A 128 5.67 -11.73 -9.34
C VAL A 128 6.25 -10.61 -10.18
N TYR A 129 7.48 -10.20 -9.90
CA TYR A 129 8.05 -8.99 -10.48
C TYR A 129 9.57 -9.04 -10.57
N ASP A 130 10.13 -8.37 -11.55
CA ASP A 130 11.55 -8.08 -11.70
C ASP A 130 11.75 -6.55 -11.84
N ASP A 131 12.88 -6.13 -12.39
CA ASP A 131 13.17 -4.70 -12.61
C ASP A 131 12.27 -4.04 -13.66
N LEU A 132 11.81 -4.80 -14.65
CA LEU A 132 11.08 -4.34 -15.83
C LEU A 132 9.62 -4.83 -15.87
N ASN A 133 9.36 -6.06 -15.43
CA ASN A 133 8.10 -6.77 -15.60
C ASN A 133 7.46 -7.08 -14.25
N ARG A 134 6.13 -7.11 -14.22
CA ARG A 134 5.36 -7.42 -13.02
C ARG A 134 4.01 -7.99 -13.43
N TYR A 135 3.59 -9.03 -12.73
CA TYR A 135 2.43 -9.82 -13.05
C TYR A 135 1.66 -10.20 -11.79
N VAL A 136 0.35 -10.35 -11.93
CA VAL A 136 -0.41 -11.28 -11.10
C VAL A 136 -0.35 -12.64 -11.78
N CYS A 137 -0.04 -13.71 -11.04
CA CYS A 137 0.28 -15.04 -11.57
C CYS A 137 -0.69 -16.13 -11.07
N SER A 138 -1.97 -15.99 -11.40
CA SER A 138 -2.90 -17.14 -11.51
C SER A 138 -2.79 -17.70 -12.93
N GLU A 139 -3.13 -16.87 -13.92
CA GLU A 139 -2.46 -16.81 -15.22
C GLU A 139 -1.51 -15.59 -15.21
N PRO A 140 -0.53 -15.43 -16.10
CA PRO A 140 0.30 -14.21 -16.13
C PRO A 140 -0.43 -13.02 -16.77
N THR A 141 -0.91 -12.06 -15.97
CA THR A 141 -1.41 -10.75 -16.46
C THR A 141 -0.50 -9.63 -15.99
N ALA A 142 -0.03 -8.81 -16.94
CA ALA A 142 0.84 -7.69 -16.66
C ALA A 142 0.13 -6.63 -15.81
N LEU A 143 0.83 -6.08 -14.83
CA LEU A 143 0.34 -5.01 -13.97
C LEU A 143 1.02 -3.69 -14.33
N ARG A 144 0.34 -2.56 -14.09
CA ARG A 144 0.96 -1.24 -14.15
C ARG A 144 1.56 -0.84 -12.80
N GLU A 145 2.88 -0.68 -12.77
CA GLU A 145 3.59 -0.12 -11.61
C GLU A 145 3.43 1.41 -11.55
N SER A 146 3.40 1.96 -10.34
CA SER A 146 3.50 3.41 -10.11
C SER A 146 4.95 3.78 -9.84
N ARG A 147 5.55 4.70 -10.60
CA ARG A 147 6.95 5.10 -10.37
C ARG A 147 7.02 6.12 -9.22
N PRO A 148 7.98 6.02 -8.28
CA PRO A 148 8.06 6.94 -7.13
C PRO A 148 8.06 8.43 -7.51
N GLY A 149 8.85 8.82 -8.53
CA GLY A 149 8.89 10.21 -9.01
C GLY A 149 7.56 10.67 -9.64
N GLU A 150 6.86 9.78 -10.34
CA GLU A 150 5.51 10.07 -10.88
C GLU A 150 4.50 10.22 -9.74
N VAL A 151 4.52 9.33 -8.75
CA VAL A 151 3.65 9.39 -7.56
C VAL A 151 3.86 10.69 -6.79
N ALA A 152 5.11 11.08 -6.54
CA ALA A 152 5.43 12.34 -5.86
C ALA A 152 4.90 13.55 -6.65
N THR A 153 5.07 13.55 -7.98
CA THR A 153 4.57 14.61 -8.85
C THR A 153 3.05 14.67 -8.89
N GLU A 154 2.39 13.50 -8.93
CA GLU A 154 0.93 13.36 -8.89
C GLU A 154 0.38 13.90 -7.55
N ILE A 155 0.95 13.48 -6.43
CA ILE A 155 0.54 13.95 -5.08
C ILE A 155 0.72 15.46 -4.97
N ALA A 156 1.90 16.00 -5.34
CA ALA A 156 2.15 17.44 -5.30
C ALA A 156 1.17 18.22 -6.18
N THR A 157 0.81 17.67 -7.34
CA THR A 157 -0.18 18.28 -8.24
C THR A 157 -1.58 18.26 -7.62
N LYS A 158 -2.01 17.14 -7.05
CA LYS A 158 -3.30 17.04 -6.35
C LYS A 158 -3.39 17.98 -5.14
N ILE A 159 -2.30 18.18 -4.38
CA ILE A 159 -2.24 19.14 -3.28
C ILE A 159 -2.41 20.57 -3.79
N ARG A 160 -1.74 20.94 -4.89
CA ARG A 160 -1.87 22.29 -5.49
C ARG A 160 -3.27 22.57 -6.01
N GLN A 161 -3.92 21.57 -6.61
CA GLN A 161 -5.23 21.70 -7.27
C GLN A 161 -6.41 21.59 -6.29
N SER A 162 -6.23 20.93 -5.15
CA SER A 162 -7.27 20.80 -4.13
C SER A 162 -7.14 21.91 -3.08
N LYS A 163 -8.28 22.40 -2.59
CA LYS A 163 -8.33 23.27 -1.41
C LYS A 163 -8.45 22.47 -0.10
N ALA A 164 -8.62 21.16 -0.20
CA ALA A 164 -8.91 20.34 0.96
C ALA A 164 -7.70 20.24 1.90
N THR A 165 -7.95 20.35 3.20
CA THR A 165 -6.93 20.20 4.23
C THR A 165 -6.60 18.73 4.45
N LEU A 166 -5.50 18.44 5.15
CA LEU A 166 -5.18 17.08 5.54
C LEU A 166 -6.21 16.53 6.55
N GLU A 167 -6.73 17.38 7.43
CA GLU A 167 -7.82 17.07 8.36
C GLU A 167 -9.05 16.53 7.63
N GLU A 168 -9.61 17.31 6.69
CA GLU A 168 -10.81 16.92 5.94
C GLU A 168 -10.64 15.57 5.22
N ARG A 169 -9.41 15.25 4.80
CA ARG A 169 -9.08 13.98 4.15
C ARG A 169 -9.00 12.83 5.13
N ILE A 170 -8.45 13.05 6.32
CA ILE A 170 -8.42 12.05 7.40
C ILE A 170 -9.84 11.78 7.91
N GLU A 171 -10.65 12.82 8.10
CA GLU A 171 -12.06 12.69 8.48
C GLU A 171 -12.81 11.85 7.46
N ARG A 172 -12.72 12.20 6.17
CA ARG A 172 -13.34 11.41 5.09
C ARG A 172 -12.90 9.95 5.10
N LEU A 173 -11.61 9.70 5.31
CA LEU A 173 -11.05 8.35 5.33
C LEU A 173 -11.51 7.56 6.58
N TYR A 174 -11.67 8.23 7.71
CA TYR A 174 -12.17 7.64 8.94
C TYR A 174 -13.67 7.32 8.87
N GLU A 175 -14.45 8.23 8.28
CA GLU A 175 -15.91 8.15 8.12
C GLU A 175 -16.36 7.38 6.89
N ARG A 176 -15.42 6.92 6.05
CA ARG A 176 -15.65 6.16 4.82
C ARG A 176 -16.71 5.07 4.96
N ASP A 177 -17.41 4.83 3.86
CA ASP A 177 -18.29 3.68 3.74
C ASP A 177 -17.49 2.38 3.88
N ARG A 178 -17.86 1.59 4.89
CA ARG A 178 -17.29 0.27 5.11
C ARG A 178 -18.22 -0.75 4.49
N THR A 179 -17.66 -1.64 3.68
CA THR A 179 -18.47 -2.72 3.09
C THR A 179 -18.99 -3.66 4.18
N ALA A 180 -20.25 -4.11 4.08
CA ALA A 180 -20.85 -4.98 5.10
C ALA A 180 -20.14 -6.34 5.24
N ALA A 181 -19.51 -6.81 4.14
CA ALA A 181 -18.66 -8.00 4.12
C ALA A 181 -17.17 -7.70 4.40
N GLY A 182 -16.85 -6.44 4.68
CA GLY A 182 -15.49 -5.95 4.91
C GLY A 182 -14.95 -6.25 6.31
N PRO A 183 -13.72 -5.80 6.61
CA PRO A 183 -13.04 -6.07 7.89
C PRO A 183 -13.63 -5.35 9.11
N GLY A 184 -14.74 -4.64 8.94
CA GLY A 184 -15.35 -3.81 9.99
C GLY A 184 -14.45 -2.66 10.45
N ALA A 185 -14.96 -1.89 11.40
CA ALA A 185 -14.18 -0.88 12.10
C ALA A 185 -13.41 -1.51 13.26
N LEU A 186 -12.34 -0.83 13.71
CA LEU A 186 -11.72 -1.14 14.99
C LEU A 186 -12.78 -1.17 16.11
N ALA A 187 -12.68 -2.10 17.06
CA ALA A 187 -13.64 -2.21 18.16
C ALA A 187 -13.80 -0.86 18.90
N ARG A 188 -15.04 -0.45 19.20
CA ARG A 188 -15.33 0.85 19.84
C ARG A 188 -14.50 1.11 21.10
N SER A 189 -14.41 0.12 21.99
CA SER A 189 -13.58 0.21 23.21
C SER A 189 -12.08 0.45 22.94
N ARG A 190 -11.59 0.08 21.77
CA ARG A 190 -10.22 0.38 21.33
C ARG A 190 -10.14 1.78 20.70
N GLN A 191 -11.14 2.18 19.92
CA GLN A 191 -11.23 3.56 19.42
C GLN A 191 -11.29 4.58 20.57
N ASP A 192 -12.15 4.35 21.57
CA ASP A 192 -12.30 5.22 22.74
C ASP A 192 -10.98 5.37 23.50
N ARG A 193 -10.23 4.27 23.67
CA ARG A 193 -8.88 4.28 24.27
C ARG A 193 -7.87 5.06 23.45
N ILE A 194 -7.99 5.05 22.13
CA ILE A 194 -7.11 5.82 21.24
C ILE A 194 -7.47 7.30 21.33
N PHE A 195 -8.74 7.66 21.19
CA PHE A 195 -9.19 9.04 21.34
C PHE A 195 -8.87 9.63 22.72
N ALA A 196 -8.91 8.83 23.78
CA ALA A 196 -8.55 9.27 25.13
C ALA A 196 -7.04 9.55 25.31
N ARG A 197 -6.18 9.02 24.43
CA ARG A 197 -4.74 9.28 24.46
C ARG A 197 -4.40 10.59 23.77
N PHE A 198 -5.06 10.87 22.65
CA PHE A 198 -4.73 12.03 21.83
C PHE A 198 -5.47 13.30 22.29
N GLY A 199 -4.74 14.41 22.35
CA GLY A 199 -5.28 15.72 22.72
C GLY A 199 -6.21 16.35 21.67
N ASN A 200 -6.23 15.85 20.44
CA ASN A 200 -7.15 16.28 19.39
C ASN A 200 -7.80 15.07 18.70
N ARG A 201 -9.00 15.28 18.15
CA ARG A 201 -9.79 14.22 17.52
C ARG A 201 -9.15 13.69 16.23
N THR A 202 -8.57 14.57 15.43
CA THR A 202 -8.00 14.28 14.11
C THR A 202 -6.77 13.37 14.20
N ASN A 203 -5.93 13.53 15.23
CA ASN A 203 -4.84 12.64 15.62
C ASN A 203 -5.37 11.25 15.96
N GLY A 204 -6.44 11.19 16.78
CA GLY A 204 -7.10 9.92 17.09
C GLY A 204 -7.62 9.21 15.83
N MET A 205 -8.23 9.95 14.91
CA MET A 205 -8.67 9.42 13.62
C MET A 205 -7.51 8.92 12.77
N ALA A 206 -6.44 9.71 12.63
CA ALA A 206 -5.24 9.34 11.88
C ALA A 206 -4.58 8.08 12.44
N ALA A 207 -4.49 7.98 13.77
CA ALA A 207 -3.97 6.79 14.45
C ALA A 207 -4.86 5.56 14.22
N ILE A 208 -6.20 5.71 14.26
CA ILE A 208 -7.11 4.61 13.96
C ILE A 208 -6.97 4.17 12.50
N VAL A 209 -6.96 5.11 11.55
CA VAL A 209 -6.73 4.82 10.12
C VAL A 209 -5.41 4.06 9.93
N GLY A 210 -4.33 4.52 10.56
CA GLY A 210 -3.02 3.86 10.47
C GLY A 210 -2.97 2.47 11.11
N LEU A 211 -3.74 2.24 12.19
CA LEU A 211 -3.89 0.90 12.81
C LEU A 211 -4.79 -0.03 12.01
N GLU A 212 -5.69 0.54 11.21
CA GLU A 212 -6.57 -0.21 10.34
C GLU A 212 -5.82 -0.67 9.08
N ALA A 213 -4.92 0.14 8.50
CA ALA A 213 -4.10 -0.19 7.32
C ALA A 213 -3.33 -1.53 7.43
#